data_AF-A0A7V9MUH0-F1
#
_entry.id   AF-A0A7V9MUH0-F1
#
_cell.length_a   1.000
_cell.length_b   1.000
_cell.length_c   1.000
_cell.angle_alpha   90.00
_cell.angle_beta   90.00
_cell.angle_gamma   90.00
#
_symmetry.space_group_name_H-M   'P 1'
#
loop_
_entity.id
_entity.type
_entity.pdbx_description
1 polymer ?
#
loop_
_entity_poly.entity_id
_entity_poly.type
_entity_poly.pdbx_seq_one_letter_code
_entity_poly.pdbx_strand_id
1 'polypeptide(L)'
;MWPNGTGIVVLDADNNYAFVKRIHLWDYSGSMAPEDISGVAASPATNMLYLSARGRLGAMDLATDRMVWTTTLDGKCCERPQVSADGKSLVVGSNLQDYWYVLDAKTGKMIRTLHAPGSMGAHNLNLSADGKRAFMSPNGKLLQIADVETGNIVQKIQFPENVRVQALNKDSSKIYVNQNNFLGYMVADTNTGKILQTVEVTSVDWRPVWNRVPKPRVPHGCPSHGIALTPDGKEVWVADALFHKIHIFSNTDNPKEIASIDTPDDVFWIMFGIDGKLVYASSGDIIDVATHKVVGVTKSEWGTKMYSEKELDMTFVDGHLQRVANQFGNEYGDFVTAEKLGVGPHMPVLPGSAYPLATPTGTDPNTGMKQASAQ
;
A
#
# COMPACT_ATOMS: atom_id res chain seq x y z
N MET A 1 9.75 -18.12 9.89
CA MET A 1 10.34 -16.97 10.63
C MET A 1 10.04 -15.73 9.80
N TRP A 2 9.45 -14.70 10.38
CA TRP A 2 9.19 -13.44 9.67
C TRP A 2 10.54 -12.79 9.34
N PRO A 3 10.92 -12.62 8.05
CA PRO A 3 12.27 -12.20 7.68
C PRO A 3 12.65 -10.83 8.29
N ASN A 4 11.66 -9.96 8.53
CA ASN A 4 11.87 -8.63 9.13
C ASN A 4 11.55 -8.55 10.63
N GLY A 5 11.14 -9.65 11.27
CA GLY A 5 10.57 -9.63 12.62
C GLY A 5 9.18 -8.98 12.69
N THR A 6 8.74 -8.63 13.91
CA THR A 6 7.44 -8.00 14.18
C THR A 6 7.62 -6.51 14.48
N GLY A 7 6.72 -5.65 13.99
CA GLY A 7 6.79 -4.21 14.22
C GLY A 7 7.08 -3.39 12.97
N ILE A 8 7.05 -2.08 13.11
CA ILE A 8 7.53 -1.12 12.10
C ILE A 8 9.01 -0.87 12.34
N VAL A 9 9.82 -0.94 11.30
CA VAL A 9 11.21 -0.51 11.34
C VAL A 9 11.28 0.92 10.79
N VAL A 10 11.89 1.81 11.56
CA VAL A 10 12.11 3.21 11.18
C VAL A 10 13.57 3.39 10.78
N LEU A 11 13.79 3.91 9.58
CA LEU A 11 15.10 4.19 9.01
C LEU A 11 15.26 5.70 8.77
N ASP A 12 16.47 6.21 8.94
CA ASP A 12 16.80 7.62 8.70
C ASP A 12 17.30 7.84 7.27
N ALA A 13 16.46 8.43 6.41
CA ALA A 13 16.79 8.68 5.02
C ALA A 13 17.97 9.65 4.84
N ASP A 14 18.19 10.60 5.76
CA ASP A 14 19.27 11.57 5.71
C ASP A 14 20.61 10.97 6.17
N ASN A 15 20.57 9.83 6.86
CA ASN A 15 21.73 9.11 7.36
C ASN A 15 21.85 7.72 6.72
N ASN A 16 21.77 7.66 5.39
CA ASN A 16 21.95 6.44 4.59
C ASN A 16 21.08 5.27 5.08
N TYR A 17 19.83 5.57 5.45
CA TYR A 17 18.84 4.60 5.91
C TYR A 17 19.31 3.79 7.14
N ALA A 18 20.08 4.43 8.02
CA ALA A 18 20.47 3.84 9.29
C ALA A 18 19.23 3.51 10.14
N PHE A 19 19.27 2.38 10.84
CA PHE A 19 18.22 2.01 11.78
C PHE A 19 18.09 3.05 12.89
N VAL A 20 16.86 3.51 13.13
CA VAL A 20 16.53 4.43 14.23
C VAL A 20 15.89 3.68 15.38
N LYS A 21 14.78 2.98 15.10
CA LYS A 21 13.98 2.27 16.10
C LYS A 21 13.08 1.24 15.46
N ARG A 22 12.59 0.31 16.28
CA ARG A 22 11.49 -0.59 15.97
C ARG A 22 10.30 -0.23 16.83
N ILE A 23 9.16 0.03 16.21
CA ILE A 23 7.91 0.34 16.90
C ILE A 23 7.08 -0.95 17.00
N HIS A 24 6.69 -1.29 18.22
CA HIS A 24 5.79 -2.40 18.48
C HIS A 24 4.34 -2.04 18.15
N LEU A 25 3.57 -2.97 17.56
CA LEU A 25 2.22 -2.67 17.06
C LEU A 25 1.13 -2.94 18.11
N TRP A 26 1.01 -4.19 18.52
CA TRP A 26 0.00 -4.68 19.46
C TRP A 26 0.65 -5.68 20.40
N ASP A 27 0.20 -5.72 21.64
CA ASP A 27 0.63 -6.74 22.59
C ASP A 27 0.05 -8.10 22.19
N TYR A 28 0.95 -9.07 22.01
CA TYR A 28 0.61 -10.46 21.71
C TYR A 28 0.88 -11.33 22.92
N SER A 29 -0.03 -12.27 23.21
CA SER A 29 0.34 -13.34 24.15
C SER A 29 1.46 -14.17 23.55
N GLY A 30 2.37 -14.68 24.38
CA GLY A 30 3.52 -15.47 23.91
C GLY A 30 3.16 -16.75 23.14
N SER A 31 1.89 -17.18 23.20
CA SER A 31 1.36 -18.32 22.45
C SER A 31 0.75 -17.97 21.10
N MET A 32 0.61 -16.68 20.76
CA MET A 32 0.01 -16.21 19.52
C MET A 32 1.07 -15.73 18.54
N ALA A 33 0.95 -16.15 17.28
CA ALA A 33 1.66 -15.48 16.20
C ALA A 33 0.99 -14.13 15.90
N PRO A 34 1.77 -13.07 15.62
CA PRO A 34 1.21 -11.79 15.20
C PRO A 34 0.46 -11.93 13.87
N GLU A 35 -0.57 -11.11 13.67
CA GLU A 35 -1.31 -11.10 12.41
C GLU A 35 -0.46 -10.56 11.25
N ASP A 36 -0.70 -11.08 10.04
CA ASP A 36 -0.05 -10.59 8.82
C ASP A 36 -0.48 -9.15 8.53
N ILE A 37 0.50 -8.24 8.44
CA ILE A 37 0.26 -6.87 8.00
C ILE A 37 -0.09 -6.86 6.51
N SER A 38 -1.31 -6.44 6.21
CA SER A 38 -1.87 -6.40 4.87
C SER A 38 -1.77 -5.01 4.24
N GLY A 39 -1.45 -3.96 5.00
CA GLY A 39 -1.39 -2.60 4.45
C GLY A 39 -0.94 -1.51 5.41
N VAL A 40 -0.43 -0.42 4.83
CA VAL A 40 -0.10 0.82 5.55
C VAL A 40 -0.58 2.06 4.79
N ALA A 41 -0.92 3.12 5.50
CA ALA A 41 -1.14 4.46 4.95
C ALA A 41 -0.86 5.50 6.04
N ALA A 42 -0.46 6.72 5.72
CA ALA A 42 -0.32 7.78 6.73
C ALA A 42 -0.96 9.08 6.25
N SER A 43 -1.27 9.98 7.18
CA SER A 43 -1.86 11.28 6.86
C SER A 43 -1.18 12.41 7.65
N PRO A 44 -0.62 13.42 6.96
CA PRO A 44 -0.13 14.65 7.58
C PRO A 44 -1.22 15.40 8.37
N ALA A 45 -2.47 15.34 7.89
CA ALA A 45 -3.61 16.04 8.51
C ALA A 45 -3.96 15.48 9.88
N THR A 46 -3.86 14.15 10.07
CA THR A 46 -4.12 13.50 11.35
C THR A 46 -2.87 13.25 12.18
N ASN A 47 -1.68 13.36 11.59
CA ASN A 47 -0.42 12.91 12.16
C ASN A 47 -0.45 11.42 12.58
N MET A 48 -1.18 10.59 11.82
CA MET A 48 -1.33 9.17 12.11
C MET A 48 -0.80 8.27 11.00
N LEU A 49 -0.35 7.08 11.41
CA LEU A 49 -0.11 5.92 10.57
C LEU A 49 -1.25 4.91 10.78
N TYR A 50 -1.89 4.49 9.69
CA TYR A 50 -2.92 3.46 9.64
C TYR A 50 -2.30 2.13 9.23
N LEU A 51 -2.56 1.09 10.01
CA LEU A 51 -2.04 -0.26 9.81
C LEU A 51 -3.20 -1.23 9.72
N SER A 52 -3.30 -1.91 8.58
CA SER A 52 -4.21 -3.04 8.44
C SER A 52 -3.45 -4.35 8.60
N ALA A 53 -4.09 -5.26 9.31
CA ALA A 53 -3.69 -6.64 9.45
C ALA A 53 -4.90 -7.53 9.18
N ARG A 54 -4.67 -8.82 8.92
CA ARG A 54 -5.77 -9.78 8.79
C ARG A 54 -6.49 -9.94 10.14
N GLY A 55 -7.72 -9.44 10.20
CA GLY A 55 -8.60 -9.43 11.37
C GLY A 55 -8.69 -8.09 12.10
N ARG A 56 -7.86 -7.09 11.75
CA ARG A 56 -7.70 -5.87 12.56
C ARG A 56 -7.22 -4.67 11.76
N LEU A 57 -7.63 -3.48 12.18
CA LEU A 57 -7.13 -2.20 11.72
C LEU A 57 -6.80 -1.31 12.92
N GLY A 58 -5.69 -0.60 12.88
CA GLY A 58 -5.31 0.37 13.91
C GLY A 58 -4.81 1.67 13.32
N ALA A 59 -4.84 2.72 14.14
CA ALA A 59 -4.09 3.94 13.89
C ALA A 59 -3.15 4.22 15.04
N MET A 60 -1.94 4.63 14.67
CA MET A 60 -0.86 5.02 15.55
C MET A 60 -0.61 6.52 15.40
N ASP A 61 -0.47 7.22 16.52
CA ASP A 61 0.01 8.60 16.55
C ASP A 61 1.53 8.60 16.29
N LEU A 62 1.95 9.33 15.25
CA LEU A 62 3.35 9.35 14.81
C LEU A 62 4.28 10.16 15.71
N ALA A 63 3.75 11.04 16.56
CA ALA A 63 4.57 11.80 17.51
C ALA A 63 4.92 10.96 18.75
N THR A 64 4.05 10.02 19.11
CA THR A 64 4.19 9.21 20.34
C THR A 64 4.51 7.74 20.09
N ASP A 65 4.44 7.28 18.83
CA ASP A 65 4.54 5.87 18.43
C ASP A 65 3.50 4.95 19.08
N ARG A 66 2.36 5.50 19.53
CA ARG A 66 1.33 4.75 20.26
C ARG A 66 0.08 4.55 19.44
N MET A 67 -0.51 3.36 19.54
CA MET A 67 -1.85 3.12 19.01
C MET A 67 -2.86 4.04 19.71
N VAL A 68 -3.60 4.79 18.90
CA VAL A 68 -4.67 5.69 19.35
C VAL A 68 -6.00 4.95 19.37
N TRP A 69 -6.26 4.14 18.34
CA TRP A 69 -7.43 3.29 18.25
C TRP A 69 -7.15 2.00 17.50
N THR A 70 -8.01 1.02 17.71
CA THR A 70 -7.98 -0.26 17.00
C THR A 70 -9.41 -0.76 16.85
N THR A 71 -9.72 -1.41 15.73
CA THR A 71 -11.03 -2.01 15.43
C THR A 71 -10.87 -3.32 14.67
N THR A 72 -11.79 -4.26 14.89
CA THR A 72 -11.91 -5.49 14.11
C THR A 72 -13.03 -5.41 13.06
N LEU A 73 -13.79 -4.31 13.06
CA LEU A 73 -15.03 -4.16 12.30
C LEU A 73 -15.96 -5.37 12.56
N ASP A 74 -16.38 -6.07 11.50
CA ASP A 74 -17.20 -7.28 11.55
C ASP A 74 -16.36 -8.58 11.60
N GLY A 75 -15.04 -8.47 11.83
CA GLY A 75 -14.08 -9.59 11.79
C GLY A 75 -13.58 -9.96 10.39
N LYS A 76 -14.09 -9.32 9.33
CA LYS A 76 -13.64 -9.48 7.92
C LYS A 76 -12.71 -8.36 7.46
N CYS A 77 -12.13 -7.66 8.42
CA CYS A 77 -11.08 -6.66 8.22
C CYS A 77 -9.71 -7.36 8.06
N CYS A 78 -8.67 -6.77 7.47
CA CYS A 78 -8.68 -5.76 6.43
C CYS A 78 -7.55 -6.05 5.44
N GLU A 79 -7.64 -5.52 4.22
CA GLU A 79 -6.54 -5.45 3.26
C GLU A 79 -5.94 -4.03 3.22
N ARG A 80 -5.29 -3.59 2.13
CA ARG A 80 -4.57 -2.29 2.11
C ARG A 80 -5.51 -1.10 2.39
N PRO A 81 -5.15 -0.14 3.26
CA PRO A 81 -5.94 1.06 3.49
C PRO A 81 -5.46 2.23 2.63
N GLN A 82 -6.34 3.21 2.42
CA GLN A 82 -6.03 4.53 1.86
C GLN A 82 -6.77 5.60 2.65
N VAL A 83 -6.09 6.71 2.93
CA VAL A 83 -6.65 7.85 3.68
C VAL A 83 -6.83 9.04 2.75
N SER A 84 -7.95 9.77 2.89
CA SER A 84 -8.18 11.01 2.16
C SER A 84 -7.15 12.07 2.55
N ALA A 85 -6.82 12.95 1.61
CA ALA A 85 -5.81 13.99 1.82
C ALA A 85 -6.15 14.93 3.00
N ASP A 86 -7.44 15.16 3.24
CA ASP A 86 -7.94 15.94 4.39
C ASP A 86 -7.98 15.17 5.72
N GLY A 87 -7.58 13.90 5.72
CA GLY A 87 -7.49 13.07 6.92
C GLY A 87 -8.83 12.67 7.53
N LYS A 88 -9.95 12.85 6.82
CA LYS A 88 -11.28 12.52 7.37
C LYS A 88 -11.71 11.08 7.12
N SER A 89 -11.45 10.56 5.92
CA SER A 89 -11.95 9.27 5.46
C SER A 89 -10.82 8.28 5.30
N LEU A 90 -10.94 7.12 5.92
CA LEU A 90 -10.08 5.96 5.71
C LEU A 90 -10.88 4.89 4.98
N VAL A 91 -10.45 4.51 3.79
CA VAL A 91 -11.08 3.44 3.00
C VAL A 91 -10.20 2.20 3.01
N VAL A 92 -10.80 1.03 3.27
CA VAL A 92 -10.04 -0.22 3.44
C VAL A 92 -10.81 -1.43 2.92
N GLY A 93 -10.10 -2.35 2.26
CA GLY A 93 -10.69 -3.56 1.67
C GLY A 93 -11.13 -4.58 2.72
N SER A 94 -12.25 -5.27 2.46
CA SER A 94 -12.85 -6.24 3.38
C SER A 94 -12.29 -7.66 3.24
N ASN A 95 -10.98 -7.85 3.42
CA ASN A 95 -10.35 -9.19 3.44
C ASN A 95 -11.00 -10.21 2.48
N LEU A 96 -10.94 -9.87 1.18
CA LEU A 96 -11.44 -10.70 0.08
C LEU A 96 -12.97 -10.84 -0.08
N GLN A 97 -13.81 -10.02 0.56
CA GLN A 97 -15.24 -9.92 0.19
C GLN A 97 -15.45 -9.01 -1.04
N ASP A 98 -16.67 -8.58 -1.34
CA ASP A 98 -17.02 -7.70 -2.48
C ASP A 98 -17.31 -6.26 -2.07
N TYR A 99 -16.70 -5.78 -0.99
CA TYR A 99 -16.92 -4.44 -0.49
C TYR A 99 -15.70 -3.81 0.21
N TRP A 100 -15.75 -2.50 0.40
CA TRP A 100 -14.74 -1.73 1.13
C TRP A 100 -15.41 -0.94 2.24
N TYR A 101 -14.75 -0.81 3.39
CA TYR A 101 -15.24 0.01 4.48
C TYR A 101 -14.76 1.44 4.29
N VAL A 102 -15.60 2.41 4.69
CA VAL A 102 -15.21 3.80 4.91
C VAL A 102 -15.34 4.07 6.40
N LEU A 103 -14.26 4.55 7.01
CA LEU A 103 -14.17 4.88 8.43
C LEU A 103 -13.82 6.34 8.60
N ASP A 104 -14.23 6.92 9.72
CA ASP A 104 -13.66 8.17 10.22
C ASP A 104 -12.21 7.88 10.63
N ALA A 105 -11.27 8.51 9.92
CA ALA A 105 -9.84 8.20 10.07
C ALA A 105 -9.28 8.63 11.43
N LYS A 106 -9.97 9.53 12.15
CA LYS A 106 -9.55 9.97 13.49
C LYS A 106 -9.94 8.98 14.58
N THR A 107 -11.11 8.36 14.45
CA THR A 107 -11.74 7.58 15.52
C THR A 107 -11.85 6.09 15.22
N GLY A 108 -11.62 5.67 13.98
CA GLY A 108 -11.80 4.29 13.55
C GLY A 108 -13.27 3.85 13.52
N LYS A 109 -14.23 4.78 13.63
CA LYS A 109 -15.65 4.47 13.54
C LYS A 109 -16.04 4.25 12.09
N MET A 110 -16.70 3.13 11.81
CA MET A 110 -17.27 2.84 10.48
C MET A 110 -18.35 3.87 10.14
N ILE A 111 -18.22 4.51 8.99
CA ILE A 111 -19.19 5.44 8.42
C ILE A 111 -20.15 4.68 7.50
N ARG A 112 -19.61 3.86 6.58
CA ARG A 112 -20.39 3.10 5.60
C ARG A 112 -19.57 1.99 4.94
N THR A 113 -20.24 1.25 4.08
CA THR A 113 -19.65 0.26 3.18
C THR A 113 -19.84 0.69 1.72
N LEU A 114 -18.78 0.60 0.92
CA LEU A 114 -18.80 0.70 -0.53
C LEU A 114 -19.02 -0.70 -1.10
N HIS A 115 -20.25 -1.04 -1.43
CA HIS A 115 -20.55 -2.33 -2.05
C HIS A 115 -20.13 -2.32 -3.52
N ALA A 116 -19.37 -3.34 -3.94
CA ALA A 116 -18.91 -3.52 -5.31
C ALA A 116 -19.39 -4.88 -5.86
N PRO A 117 -20.70 -5.05 -6.15
CA PRO A 117 -21.25 -6.34 -6.57
C PRO A 117 -20.56 -6.88 -7.83
N GLY A 118 -20.07 -8.12 -7.75
CA GLY A 118 -19.32 -8.77 -8.83
C GLY A 118 -17.81 -8.50 -8.83
N SER A 119 -17.32 -7.59 -7.97
CA SER A 119 -15.90 -7.35 -7.71
C SER A 119 -15.42 -8.14 -6.48
N MET A 120 -15.56 -9.48 -6.53
CA MET A 120 -15.17 -10.37 -5.44
C MET A 120 -13.66 -10.34 -5.20
N GLY A 121 -13.25 -10.35 -3.93
CA GLY A 121 -11.84 -10.45 -3.55
C GLY A 121 -11.21 -9.09 -3.26
N ALA A 122 -11.90 -8.23 -2.50
CA ALA A 122 -11.42 -6.92 -2.08
C ALA A 122 -10.00 -6.99 -1.53
N HIS A 123 -9.07 -6.32 -2.22
CA HIS A 123 -7.64 -6.48 -1.98
C HIS A 123 -6.92 -5.13 -2.00
N ASN A 124 -6.82 -4.48 -3.16
CA ASN A 124 -6.17 -3.18 -3.30
C ASN A 124 -7.20 -2.06 -3.47
N LEU A 125 -6.79 -0.82 -3.22
CA LEU A 125 -7.53 0.34 -3.67
C LEU A 125 -6.63 1.56 -3.87
N ASN A 126 -7.15 2.54 -4.59
CA ASN A 126 -6.63 3.91 -4.61
C ASN A 126 -7.77 4.89 -4.41
N LEU A 127 -7.43 6.09 -3.94
CA LEU A 127 -8.34 7.23 -3.93
C LEU A 127 -7.90 8.23 -5.00
N SER A 128 -8.85 8.95 -5.59
CA SER A 128 -8.53 10.17 -6.35
C SER A 128 -7.84 11.19 -5.43
N ALA A 129 -7.08 12.12 -6.01
CA ALA A 129 -6.34 13.13 -5.24
C ALA A 129 -7.24 13.96 -4.30
N ASP A 130 -8.49 14.22 -4.69
CA ASP A 130 -9.50 14.90 -3.88
C ASP A 130 -10.23 14.00 -2.86
N GLY A 131 -9.91 12.69 -2.84
CA GLY A 131 -10.51 11.70 -1.96
C GLY A 131 -11.96 11.30 -2.30
N LYS A 132 -12.55 11.84 -3.37
CA LYS A 132 -13.97 11.65 -3.68
C LYS A 132 -14.29 10.34 -4.40
N ARG A 133 -13.32 9.76 -5.13
CA ARG A 133 -13.49 8.49 -5.83
C ARG A 133 -12.60 7.42 -5.22
N ALA A 134 -13.17 6.24 -4.99
CA ALA A 134 -12.43 5.04 -4.61
C ALA A 134 -12.35 4.07 -5.80
N PHE A 135 -11.14 3.75 -6.24
CA PHE A 135 -10.83 2.78 -7.29
C PHE A 135 -10.61 1.42 -6.63
N MET A 136 -11.66 0.61 -6.56
CA MET A 136 -11.69 -0.61 -5.77
C MET A 136 -11.25 -1.80 -6.61
N SER A 137 -10.01 -2.26 -6.36
CA SER A 137 -9.38 -3.35 -7.10
C SER A 137 -9.57 -4.69 -6.39
N PRO A 138 -10.34 -5.61 -6.97
CA PRO A 138 -10.45 -6.96 -6.46
C PRO A 138 -9.31 -7.86 -6.97
N ASN A 139 -9.15 -9.02 -6.34
CA ASN A 139 -8.51 -10.20 -6.95
C ASN A 139 -9.44 -10.86 -7.99
N GLY A 140 -10.01 -10.05 -8.87
CA GLY A 140 -11.03 -10.41 -9.85
C GLY A 140 -10.95 -9.52 -11.08
N LYS A 141 -11.78 -9.80 -12.09
CA LYS A 141 -11.69 -9.15 -13.42
C LYS A 141 -12.45 -7.83 -13.53
N LEU A 142 -13.36 -7.56 -12.60
CA LEU A 142 -14.23 -6.38 -12.62
C LEU A 142 -13.76 -5.39 -11.57
N LEU A 143 -13.12 -4.30 -11.97
CA LEU A 143 -12.80 -3.18 -11.08
C LEU A 143 -13.99 -2.22 -11.04
N GLN A 144 -14.32 -1.68 -9.86
CA GLN A 144 -15.39 -0.69 -9.73
C GLN A 144 -14.87 0.58 -9.08
N ILE A 145 -15.39 1.73 -9.54
CA ILE A 145 -15.10 3.04 -9.00
C ILE A 145 -16.34 3.53 -8.28
N ALA A 146 -16.21 3.86 -7.01
CA ALA A 146 -17.29 4.40 -6.18
C ALA A 146 -17.06 5.87 -5.87
N ASP A 147 -18.16 6.61 -5.76
CA ASP A 147 -18.18 7.88 -5.05
C ASP A 147 -18.14 7.60 -3.54
N VAL A 148 -17.13 8.13 -2.84
CA VAL A 148 -16.85 7.83 -1.43
C VAL A 148 -17.91 8.41 -0.51
N GLU A 149 -18.46 9.58 -0.85
CA GLU A 149 -19.45 10.29 -0.02
C GLU A 149 -20.83 9.64 -0.08
N THR A 150 -21.25 9.14 -1.24
CA THR A 150 -22.58 8.54 -1.45
C THR A 150 -22.55 7.03 -1.32
N GLY A 151 -21.41 6.39 -1.63
CA GLY A 151 -21.27 4.94 -1.73
C GLY A 151 -21.72 4.36 -3.08
N ASN A 152 -22.12 5.22 -4.02
CA ASN A 152 -22.62 4.78 -5.32
C ASN A 152 -21.47 4.37 -6.25
N ILE A 153 -21.65 3.28 -6.97
CA ILE A 153 -20.76 2.92 -8.08
C ILE A 153 -20.97 3.91 -9.23
N VAL A 154 -19.91 4.62 -9.62
CA VAL A 154 -19.92 5.60 -10.70
C VAL A 154 -19.29 5.09 -11.99
N GLN A 155 -18.47 4.03 -11.93
CA GLN A 155 -17.91 3.39 -13.10
C GLN A 155 -17.52 1.92 -12.82
N LYS A 156 -17.49 1.10 -13.87
CA LYS A 156 -16.98 -0.27 -13.87
C LYS A 156 -15.99 -0.45 -15.02
N ILE A 157 -14.92 -1.19 -14.77
CA ILE A 157 -13.90 -1.51 -15.77
C ILE A 157 -13.75 -3.03 -15.82
N GLN A 158 -14.08 -3.62 -16.97
CA GLN A 158 -13.95 -5.05 -17.19
C GLN A 158 -12.59 -5.34 -17.83
N PHE A 159 -11.73 -6.01 -17.07
CA PHE A 159 -10.44 -6.47 -17.53
C PHE A 159 -10.51 -7.93 -18.03
N PRO A 160 -9.58 -8.37 -18.90
CA PRO A 160 -9.56 -9.74 -19.40
C PRO A 160 -9.10 -10.78 -18.36
N GLU A 161 -8.32 -10.36 -17.37
CA GLU A 161 -7.76 -11.17 -16.30
C GLU A 161 -7.84 -10.47 -14.93
N ASN A 162 -7.63 -11.23 -13.86
CA ASN A 162 -7.78 -10.72 -12.49
C ASN A 162 -6.80 -9.57 -12.25
N VAL A 163 -7.33 -8.44 -11.82
CA VAL A 163 -6.55 -7.24 -11.48
C VAL A 163 -5.70 -7.50 -10.24
N ARG A 164 -4.53 -6.87 -10.17
CA ARG A 164 -3.64 -6.87 -9.00
C ARG A 164 -3.36 -5.45 -8.52
N VAL A 165 -2.11 -5.00 -8.55
CA VAL A 165 -1.74 -3.64 -8.16
C VAL A 165 -2.10 -2.68 -9.26
N GLN A 166 -2.45 -1.47 -8.84
CA GLN A 166 -2.88 -0.39 -9.71
C GLN A 166 -2.20 0.91 -9.32
N ALA A 167 -1.89 1.71 -10.33
CA ALA A 167 -1.43 3.09 -10.20
C ALA A 167 -2.38 4.03 -10.96
N LEU A 168 -2.55 5.24 -10.47
CA LEU A 168 -3.35 6.29 -11.11
C LEU A 168 -2.45 7.38 -11.66
N ASN A 169 -2.82 7.94 -12.81
CA ASN A 169 -2.23 9.20 -13.26
C ASN A 169 -2.74 10.38 -12.39
N LYS A 170 -2.15 11.56 -12.55
CA LYS A 170 -2.33 12.71 -11.64
C LYS A 170 -3.80 13.11 -11.42
N ASP A 171 -4.60 13.13 -12.48
CA ASP A 171 -6.01 13.50 -12.43
C ASP A 171 -6.94 12.28 -12.29
N SER A 172 -6.36 11.09 -12.14
CA SER A 172 -7.07 9.81 -12.08
C SER A 172 -7.95 9.53 -13.29
N SER A 173 -7.72 10.16 -14.46
CA SER A 173 -8.40 9.86 -15.72
C SER A 173 -7.94 8.55 -16.36
N LYS A 174 -6.74 8.08 -15.99
CA LYS A 174 -6.16 6.79 -16.39
C LYS A 174 -5.79 5.95 -15.18
N ILE A 175 -6.01 4.65 -15.31
CA ILE A 175 -5.55 3.64 -14.36
C ILE A 175 -4.67 2.63 -15.05
N TYR A 176 -3.55 2.31 -14.41
CA TYR A 176 -2.53 1.37 -14.87
C TYR A 176 -2.61 0.14 -13.98
N VAL A 177 -2.79 -1.05 -14.55
CA VAL A 177 -3.01 -2.26 -13.76
C VAL A 177 -2.10 -3.40 -14.19
N ASN A 178 -1.59 -4.15 -13.22
CA ASN A 178 -1.11 -5.51 -13.47
C ASN A 178 -2.26 -6.51 -13.40
N GLN A 179 -2.05 -7.66 -14.02
CA GLN A 179 -3.03 -8.74 -14.02
C GLN A 179 -2.38 -10.09 -13.78
N ASN A 180 -3.19 -11.05 -13.34
CA ASN A 180 -2.80 -12.45 -13.38
C ASN A 180 -2.45 -12.89 -14.80
N ASN A 181 -1.49 -13.83 -14.90
CA ASN A 181 -1.07 -14.46 -16.16
C ASN A 181 -0.56 -13.48 -17.24
N PHE A 182 -0.09 -12.30 -16.86
CA PHE A 182 0.47 -11.31 -17.80
C PHE A 182 1.70 -10.64 -17.20
N LEU A 183 2.82 -10.65 -17.94
CA LEU A 183 4.01 -9.87 -17.61
C LEU A 183 3.95 -8.54 -18.37
N GLY A 184 3.53 -7.49 -17.68
CA GLY A 184 3.22 -6.19 -18.28
C GLY A 184 2.07 -5.51 -17.56
N TYR A 185 1.42 -4.56 -18.24
CA TYR A 185 0.32 -3.79 -17.69
C TYR A 185 -0.73 -3.40 -18.71
N MET A 186 -1.91 -3.03 -18.24
CA MET A 186 -2.95 -2.41 -19.06
C MET A 186 -3.23 -1.00 -18.59
N VAL A 187 -3.60 -0.12 -19.52
CA VAL A 187 -4.05 1.24 -19.24
C VAL A 187 -5.52 1.33 -19.60
N ALA A 188 -6.35 1.83 -18.69
CA ALA A 188 -7.77 2.05 -18.92
C ALA A 188 -8.16 3.49 -18.62
N ASP A 189 -9.13 4.01 -19.39
CA ASP A 189 -9.77 5.29 -19.14
C ASP A 189 -10.83 5.11 -18.05
N THR A 190 -10.71 5.89 -16.97
CA THR A 190 -11.53 5.73 -15.77
C THR A 190 -12.88 6.41 -15.88
N ASN A 191 -13.09 7.25 -16.89
CA ASN A 191 -14.35 7.95 -17.13
C ASN A 191 -15.27 7.12 -18.02
N THR A 192 -14.71 6.37 -18.97
CA THR A 192 -15.43 5.56 -19.96
C THR A 192 -15.38 4.06 -19.66
N GLY A 193 -14.44 3.62 -18.82
CA GLY A 193 -14.21 2.21 -18.48
C GLY A 193 -13.56 1.40 -19.60
N LYS A 194 -13.03 2.07 -20.64
CA LYS A 194 -12.41 1.42 -21.79
C LYS A 194 -10.94 1.14 -21.54
N ILE A 195 -10.50 -0.07 -21.89
CA ILE A 195 -9.07 -0.38 -22.01
C ILE A 195 -8.51 0.40 -23.20
N LEU A 196 -7.49 1.22 -22.95
CA LEU A 196 -6.80 2.03 -23.94
C LEU A 196 -5.59 1.31 -24.52
N GLN A 197 -4.82 0.64 -23.66
CA GLN A 197 -3.54 0.02 -24.03
C GLN A 197 -3.34 -1.30 -23.29
N THR A 198 -2.63 -2.23 -23.95
CA THR A 198 -2.04 -3.42 -23.35
C THR A 198 -0.56 -3.40 -23.68
N VAL A 199 0.29 -3.36 -22.65
CA VAL A 199 1.73 -3.21 -22.78
C VAL A 199 2.40 -4.46 -22.21
N GLU A 200 3.01 -5.24 -23.08
CA GLU A 200 3.68 -6.50 -22.75
C GLU A 200 5.19 -6.29 -22.65
N VAL A 201 5.83 -6.92 -21.66
CA VAL A 201 7.28 -7.05 -21.63
C VAL A 201 7.69 -7.98 -22.77
N THR A 202 8.53 -7.48 -23.68
CA THR A 202 9.00 -8.24 -24.85
C THR A 202 10.51 -8.43 -24.88
N SER A 203 11.23 -7.84 -23.92
CA SER A 203 12.68 -8.01 -23.75
C SER A 203 13.09 -9.40 -23.23
N VAL A 204 12.14 -10.17 -22.69
CA VAL A 204 12.34 -11.55 -22.21
C VAL A 204 11.25 -12.49 -22.74
N ASP A 205 11.61 -13.74 -23.02
CA ASP A 205 10.66 -14.77 -23.46
C ASP A 205 9.96 -15.42 -22.25
N TRP A 206 9.01 -14.68 -21.66
CA TRP A 206 8.39 -15.03 -20.38
C TRP A 206 7.31 -16.11 -20.50
N ARG A 207 6.65 -16.25 -21.65
CA ARG A 207 5.51 -17.17 -21.83
C ARG A 207 5.91 -18.64 -21.67
N PRO A 208 7.01 -19.14 -22.27
CA PRO A 208 7.46 -20.51 -22.04
C PRO A 208 7.91 -20.76 -20.61
N VAL A 209 8.34 -19.74 -19.87
CA VAL A 209 8.68 -19.87 -18.44
C VAL A 209 7.42 -19.95 -17.59
N TRP A 210 6.45 -19.06 -17.82
CA TRP A 210 5.19 -19.02 -17.08
C TRP A 210 4.32 -20.26 -17.30
N ASN A 211 4.31 -20.80 -18.51
CA ASN A 211 3.47 -21.92 -18.90
C ASN A 211 4.12 -23.31 -18.70
N ARG A 212 5.28 -23.39 -18.03
CA ARG A 212 5.89 -24.68 -17.67
C ARG A 212 4.96 -25.50 -16.77
N VAL A 213 5.11 -26.81 -16.84
CA VAL A 213 4.40 -27.76 -15.96
C VAL A 213 5.44 -28.54 -15.14
N PRO A 214 5.38 -28.49 -13.80
CA PRO A 214 4.45 -27.68 -12.98
C PRO A 214 4.69 -26.17 -13.15
N LYS A 215 3.65 -25.36 -12.91
CA LYS A 215 3.76 -23.89 -12.96
C LYS A 215 4.85 -23.41 -11.99
N PRO A 216 5.63 -22.37 -12.35
CA PRO A 216 6.55 -21.73 -11.42
C PRO A 216 5.81 -21.29 -10.16
N ARG A 217 6.41 -21.54 -9.00
CA ARG A 217 5.89 -21.06 -7.71
C ARG A 217 6.34 -19.62 -7.51
N VAL A 218 5.56 -18.68 -8.03
CA VAL A 218 5.76 -17.24 -7.82
C VAL A 218 4.82 -16.78 -6.70
N PRO A 219 5.31 -16.04 -5.68
CA PRO A 219 4.45 -15.38 -4.71
C PRO A 219 3.36 -14.56 -5.40
N HIS A 220 2.18 -14.49 -4.78
CA HIS A 220 0.92 -13.98 -5.36
C HIS A 220 0.37 -14.74 -6.57
N GLY A 221 1.12 -15.63 -7.22
CA GLY A 221 0.64 -16.44 -8.34
C GLY A 221 0.46 -15.66 -9.65
N CYS A 222 1.24 -14.59 -9.85
CA CYS A 222 1.26 -13.81 -11.10
C CYS A 222 2.69 -13.41 -11.48
N PRO A 223 3.00 -13.22 -12.78
CA PRO A 223 4.33 -12.78 -13.23
C PRO A 223 4.70 -11.38 -12.74
N SER A 224 3.72 -10.48 -12.77
CA SER A 224 3.85 -9.09 -12.38
C SER A 224 2.88 -8.78 -11.26
N HIS A 225 3.40 -8.26 -10.15
CA HIS A 225 2.56 -7.82 -9.03
C HIS A 225 2.76 -6.35 -8.68
N GLY A 226 3.89 -5.73 -8.99
CA GLY A 226 4.16 -4.31 -8.67
C GLY A 226 4.12 -3.43 -9.91
N ILE A 227 3.46 -2.28 -9.80
CA ILE A 227 3.48 -1.23 -10.82
C ILE A 227 3.56 0.14 -10.15
N ALA A 228 4.31 1.06 -10.75
CA ALA A 228 4.40 2.44 -10.31
C ALA A 228 4.60 3.38 -11.50
N LEU A 229 4.20 4.63 -11.35
CA LEU A 229 4.47 5.74 -12.26
C LEU A 229 5.53 6.64 -11.63
N THR A 230 6.41 7.20 -12.46
CA THR A 230 7.25 8.32 -11.98
C THR A 230 6.35 9.50 -11.57
N PRO A 231 6.76 10.34 -10.60
CA PRO A 231 5.95 11.47 -10.17
C PRO A 231 5.57 12.45 -11.29
N ASP A 232 6.43 12.59 -12.30
CA ASP A 232 6.16 13.41 -13.48
C ASP A 232 5.33 12.70 -14.57
N GLY A 233 4.94 11.45 -14.32
CA GLY A 233 4.09 10.64 -15.18
C GLY A 233 4.77 10.19 -16.47
N LYS A 234 6.07 10.38 -16.65
CA LYS A 234 6.76 10.06 -17.92
C LYS A 234 7.11 8.58 -18.07
N GLU A 235 7.17 7.82 -16.99
CA GLU A 235 7.56 6.41 -17.03
C GLU A 235 6.61 5.52 -16.23
N VAL A 236 6.52 4.26 -16.64
CA VAL A 236 5.82 3.18 -15.94
C VAL A 236 6.84 2.09 -15.58
N TRP A 237 6.94 1.78 -14.30
CA TRP A 237 7.86 0.80 -13.74
C TRP A 237 7.07 -0.44 -13.33
N VAL A 238 7.52 -1.62 -13.75
CA VAL A 238 6.79 -2.88 -13.62
C VAL A 238 7.69 -3.95 -13.01
N ALA A 239 7.27 -4.53 -11.90
CA ALA A 239 7.99 -5.60 -11.23
C ALA A 239 7.79 -6.94 -11.94
N ASP A 240 8.88 -7.64 -12.19
CA ASP A 240 8.93 -8.98 -12.77
C ASP A 240 9.49 -9.96 -11.74
N ALA A 241 8.59 -10.80 -11.22
CA ALA A 241 8.93 -11.83 -10.25
C ALA A 241 9.41 -13.14 -10.90
N LEU A 242 9.37 -13.27 -12.22
CA LEU A 242 9.89 -14.45 -12.93
C LEU A 242 11.38 -14.33 -13.25
N PHE A 243 11.84 -13.12 -13.53
CA PHE A 243 13.22 -12.88 -13.97
C PHE A 243 14.01 -11.98 -13.01
N HIS A 244 13.45 -11.66 -11.84
CA HIS A 244 14.08 -10.77 -10.83
C HIS A 244 14.46 -9.42 -11.47
N LYS A 245 13.47 -8.75 -12.06
CA LYS A 245 13.67 -7.52 -12.80
C LYS A 245 12.63 -6.46 -12.44
N ILE A 246 12.99 -5.21 -12.72
CA ILE A 246 12.05 -4.12 -12.89
C ILE A 246 12.17 -3.63 -14.34
N HIS A 247 11.06 -3.64 -15.08
CA HIS A 247 10.98 -3.12 -16.44
C HIS A 247 10.50 -1.67 -16.42
N ILE A 248 11.11 -0.82 -17.24
CA ILE A 248 10.79 0.61 -17.30
C ILE A 248 10.30 0.93 -18.70
N PHE A 249 9.11 1.50 -18.78
CA PHE A 249 8.46 1.89 -20.02
C PHE A 249 8.28 3.40 -20.12
N SER A 250 8.41 3.96 -21.32
CA SER A 250 7.92 5.31 -21.59
C SER A 250 6.39 5.37 -21.52
N ASN A 251 5.84 6.35 -20.82
CA ASN A 251 4.40 6.54 -20.66
C ASN A 251 3.86 7.48 -21.75
N THR A 252 3.65 6.92 -22.94
CA THR A 252 3.14 7.66 -24.11
C THR A 252 1.98 6.90 -24.75
N ASP A 253 1.40 7.42 -25.84
CA ASP A 253 0.39 6.70 -26.61
C ASP A 253 0.96 5.44 -27.30
N ASN A 254 2.27 5.34 -27.46
CA ASN A 254 2.98 4.16 -27.98
C ASN A 254 4.13 3.75 -27.03
N PRO A 255 3.81 3.13 -25.87
CA PRO A 255 4.79 2.77 -24.86
C PRO A 255 5.91 1.90 -25.43
N LYS A 256 7.13 2.13 -24.94
CA LYS A 256 8.32 1.33 -25.25
C LYS A 256 9.03 1.00 -23.95
N GLU A 257 9.50 -0.23 -23.82
CA GLU A 257 10.47 -0.57 -22.79
C GLU A 257 11.77 0.18 -23.09
N ILE A 258 12.17 1.06 -22.19
CA ILE A 258 13.33 1.95 -22.34
C ILE A 258 14.52 1.49 -21.49
N ALA A 259 14.28 0.72 -20.44
CA ALA A 259 15.31 0.15 -19.59
C ALA A 259 14.77 -1.06 -18.79
N SER A 260 15.69 -1.81 -18.19
CA SER A 260 15.38 -2.77 -17.14
C SER A 260 16.45 -2.72 -16.06
N ILE A 261 16.08 -3.11 -14.85
CA ILE A 261 16.95 -3.18 -13.67
C ILE A 261 16.93 -4.63 -13.19
N ASP A 262 18.10 -5.24 -13.06
CA ASP A 262 18.23 -6.53 -12.39
C ASP A 262 18.14 -6.34 -10.87
N THR A 263 17.29 -7.13 -10.22
CA THR A 263 17.21 -7.19 -8.77
C THR A 263 17.80 -8.49 -8.25
N PRO A 264 18.50 -8.48 -7.11
CA PRO A 264 19.11 -9.69 -6.54
C PRO A 264 18.06 -10.68 -6.00
N ASP A 265 16.84 -10.21 -5.72
CA ASP A 265 15.73 -10.96 -5.16
C ASP A 265 14.43 -10.65 -5.93
N ASP A 266 13.35 -11.40 -5.65
CA ASP A 266 12.03 -11.16 -6.22
C ASP A 266 11.46 -9.78 -5.84
N VAL A 267 10.83 -9.12 -6.81
CA VAL A 267 10.14 -7.83 -6.62
C VAL A 267 8.64 -8.01 -6.89
N PHE A 268 7.82 -7.53 -5.96
CA PHE A 268 6.35 -7.61 -6.01
C PHE A 268 5.68 -6.25 -5.81
N TRP A 269 6.46 -5.25 -5.41
CA TRP A 269 5.98 -3.91 -5.14
C TRP A 269 7.07 -2.88 -5.44
N ILE A 270 6.66 -1.71 -5.93
CA ILE A 270 7.53 -0.59 -6.28
C ILE A 270 6.86 0.67 -5.74
N MET A 271 7.59 1.48 -4.98
CA MET A 271 7.13 2.76 -4.48
C MET A 271 8.17 3.84 -4.76
N PHE A 272 7.75 4.95 -5.36
CA PHE A 272 8.60 6.14 -5.46
C PHE A 272 8.64 6.88 -4.12
N GLY A 273 9.84 7.31 -3.74
CA GLY A 273 10.05 8.19 -2.60
C GLY A 273 9.43 9.56 -2.79
N ILE A 274 9.32 10.32 -1.70
CA ILE A 274 8.63 11.61 -1.67
C ILE A 274 9.28 12.69 -2.54
N ASP A 275 10.51 12.51 -3.01
CA ASP A 275 11.19 13.46 -3.87
C ASP A 275 11.27 12.98 -5.33
N GLY A 276 10.80 11.76 -5.61
CA GLY A 276 10.85 11.14 -6.93
C GLY A 276 12.24 10.73 -7.40
N LYS A 277 13.27 10.85 -6.56
CA LYS A 277 14.65 10.51 -6.95
C LYS A 277 15.01 9.07 -6.61
N LEU A 278 14.37 8.52 -5.59
CA LEU A 278 14.59 7.16 -5.14
C LEU A 278 13.32 6.32 -5.29
N VAL A 279 13.53 5.03 -5.52
CA VAL A 279 12.50 4.00 -5.52
C VAL A 279 12.85 2.97 -4.46
N TYR A 280 11.84 2.53 -3.73
CA TYR A 280 11.92 1.44 -2.78
C TYR A 280 11.16 0.24 -3.36
N ALA A 281 11.87 -0.86 -3.56
CA ALA A 281 11.33 -2.09 -4.09
C ALA A 281 11.11 -3.10 -2.95
N SER A 282 10.08 -3.95 -3.07
CA SER A 282 9.78 -4.94 -2.01
C SER A 282 10.87 -5.98 -1.76
N SER A 283 11.82 -6.10 -2.71
CA SER A 283 13.06 -6.85 -2.56
C SER A 283 14.00 -6.24 -1.50
N GLY A 284 13.71 -5.05 -0.98
CA GLY A 284 14.56 -4.28 -0.07
C GLY A 284 15.55 -3.35 -0.76
N ASP A 285 15.49 -3.24 -2.09
CA ASP A 285 16.44 -2.44 -2.86
C ASP A 285 16.03 -0.96 -2.87
N ILE A 286 17.02 -0.08 -2.74
CA ILE A 286 16.90 1.37 -2.90
C ILE A 286 17.52 1.72 -4.25
N ILE A 287 16.73 2.26 -5.15
CA ILE A 287 17.09 2.47 -6.55
C ILE A 287 17.09 3.95 -6.87
N ASP A 288 18.15 4.44 -7.51
CA ASP A 288 18.22 5.79 -8.04
C ASP A 288 17.49 5.88 -9.39
N VAL A 289 16.51 6.78 -9.47
CA VAL A 289 15.61 6.93 -10.62
C VAL A 289 16.37 7.48 -11.84
N ALA A 290 17.31 8.40 -11.65
CA ALA A 290 18.01 9.01 -12.78
C ALA A 290 18.99 8.04 -13.48
N THR A 291 19.58 7.13 -12.71
CA THR A 291 20.61 6.20 -13.20
C THR A 291 20.10 4.78 -13.41
N HIS A 292 18.90 4.44 -12.93
CA HIS A 292 18.32 3.09 -12.93
C HIS A 292 19.23 2.06 -12.24
N LYS A 293 19.89 2.45 -11.14
CA LYS A 293 20.82 1.58 -10.40
C LYS A 293 20.37 1.38 -8.97
N VAL A 294 20.55 0.17 -8.47
CA VAL A 294 20.49 -0.11 -7.04
C VAL A 294 21.65 0.62 -6.36
N VAL A 295 21.34 1.55 -5.46
CA VAL A 295 22.29 2.39 -4.73
C VAL A 295 22.36 2.06 -3.23
N GLY A 296 21.41 1.27 -2.73
CA GLY A 296 21.36 0.85 -1.34
C GLY A 296 20.37 -0.27 -1.11
N VAL A 297 20.25 -0.68 0.15
CA VAL A 297 19.25 -1.66 0.59
C VAL A 297 18.72 -1.26 1.97
N THR A 298 17.45 -1.51 2.23
CA THR A 298 16.85 -1.32 3.56
C THR A 298 17.32 -2.43 4.50
N LYS A 299 17.69 -2.07 5.73
CA LYS A 299 18.26 -3.00 6.72
C LYS A 299 17.58 -2.88 8.07
N SER A 300 17.46 -4.00 8.77
CA SER A 300 16.97 -4.05 10.15
C SER A 300 18.04 -3.60 11.15
N GLU A 301 17.69 -3.56 12.44
CA GLU A 301 18.60 -3.31 13.55
C GLU A 301 19.82 -4.26 13.60
N TRP A 302 19.71 -5.43 12.97
CA TRP A 302 20.77 -6.44 12.90
C TRP A 302 21.64 -6.31 11.64
N GLY A 303 21.39 -5.30 10.80
CA GLY A 303 22.06 -5.12 9.52
C GLY A 303 21.58 -6.07 8.42
N THR A 304 20.57 -6.90 8.69
CA THR A 304 19.97 -7.83 7.73
C THR A 304 19.08 -7.08 6.75
N LYS A 305 19.16 -7.42 5.45
CA LYS A 305 18.27 -6.88 4.41
C LYS A 305 16.80 -7.10 4.78
N MET A 306 15.96 -6.10 4.58
CA MET A 306 14.51 -6.19 4.81
C MET A 306 13.76 -6.36 3.50
N TYR A 307 12.59 -7.00 3.56
CA TYR A 307 11.71 -7.22 2.41
C TYR A 307 10.29 -6.78 2.74
N SER A 308 9.77 -5.72 2.12
CA SER A 308 8.43 -5.24 2.47
C SER A 308 7.68 -4.68 1.27
N GLU A 309 6.42 -5.09 1.13
CA GLU A 309 5.47 -4.41 0.23
C GLU A 309 4.74 -3.26 0.95
N LYS A 310 5.09 -3.00 2.21
CA LYS A 310 4.43 -2.10 3.16
C LYS A 310 5.46 -1.08 3.62
N GLU A 311 5.77 -0.15 2.74
CA GLU A 311 6.80 0.86 2.94
C GLU A 311 6.18 2.23 2.72
N LEU A 312 6.70 3.23 3.43
CA LEU A 312 6.32 4.62 3.29
C LEU A 312 7.57 5.48 3.48
N ASP A 313 7.73 6.45 2.59
CA ASP A 313 8.74 7.50 2.70
C ASP A 313 8.06 8.76 3.26
N MET A 314 8.65 9.40 4.26
CA MET A 314 8.00 10.42 5.08
C MET A 314 8.96 11.54 5.48
N THR A 315 8.44 12.77 5.58
CA THR A 315 9.17 13.91 6.18
C THR A 315 8.47 14.45 7.40
N PHE A 316 9.26 14.86 8.38
CA PHE A 316 8.79 15.39 9.65
C PHE A 316 9.39 16.76 9.93
N VAL A 317 8.60 17.63 10.57
CA VAL A 317 9.05 18.89 11.17
C VAL A 317 8.50 18.91 12.59
N ASP A 318 9.36 19.08 13.59
CA ASP A 318 9.01 19.14 15.01
C ASP A 318 8.08 18.00 15.49
N GLY A 319 8.35 16.76 15.04
CA GLY A 319 7.58 15.57 15.42
C GLY A 319 6.25 15.39 14.67
N HIS A 320 5.98 16.24 13.67
CA HIS A 320 4.77 16.17 12.87
C HIS A 320 5.04 15.83 11.41
N LEU A 321 4.29 14.85 10.89
CA LEU A 321 4.33 14.42 9.51
C LEU A 321 3.91 15.57 8.58
N GLN A 322 4.78 15.90 7.63
CA GLN A 322 4.55 16.95 6.63
C GLN A 322 4.14 16.37 5.28
N ARG A 323 4.83 15.31 4.85
CA ARG A 323 4.60 14.66 3.55
C ARG A 323 4.84 13.16 3.70
N VAL A 324 4.08 12.38 2.94
CA VAL A 324 4.21 10.93 2.85
C VAL A 324 4.02 10.49 1.42
N ALA A 325 4.85 9.56 0.95
CA ALA A 325 4.67 8.90 -0.34
C ALA A 325 3.48 7.94 -0.25
N ASN A 326 2.71 7.83 -1.32
CA ASN A 326 1.66 6.83 -1.38
C ASN A 326 2.24 5.50 -1.90
N GLN A 327 1.96 4.43 -1.15
CA GLN A 327 2.47 3.09 -1.42
C GLN A 327 2.15 2.55 -2.82
N PHE A 328 1.13 3.06 -3.52
CA PHE A 328 0.70 2.55 -4.84
C PHE A 328 1.42 3.18 -6.03
N GLY A 329 2.42 4.05 -5.80
CA GLY A 329 3.25 4.60 -6.88
C GLY A 329 2.42 5.32 -7.96
N ASN A 330 1.41 6.09 -7.56
CA ASN A 330 0.65 6.92 -8.50
C ASN A 330 1.52 8.05 -9.05
N GLU A 331 1.10 8.65 -10.15
CA GLU A 331 1.67 9.92 -10.58
C GLU A 331 1.29 11.01 -9.57
N TYR A 332 2.29 11.63 -8.98
CA TYR A 332 2.14 12.79 -8.12
C TYR A 332 2.85 13.95 -8.82
N GLY A 333 2.13 14.74 -9.64
CA GLY A 333 2.69 16.02 -10.10
C GLY A 333 3.05 16.92 -8.90
N ASP A 334 3.72 18.06 -9.10
CA ASP A 334 4.26 18.96 -8.04
C ASP A 334 3.65 18.75 -6.66
N PHE A 335 4.39 18.05 -5.78
CA PHE A 335 3.89 17.51 -4.53
C PHE A 335 3.01 18.50 -3.76
N VAL A 336 1.78 18.08 -3.46
CA VAL A 336 0.86 18.87 -2.65
C VAL A 336 1.24 18.68 -1.19
N THR A 337 1.64 19.76 -0.52
CA THR A 337 1.95 19.76 0.92
C THR A 337 0.67 19.84 1.76
N ALA A 338 0.75 19.48 3.04
CA ALA A 338 -0.31 19.74 4.00
C ALA A 338 -0.79 21.21 3.97
N GLU A 339 0.14 22.16 3.80
CA GLU A 339 -0.17 23.59 3.63
C GLU A 339 -0.94 23.89 2.34
N LYS A 340 -0.57 23.30 1.19
CA LYS A 340 -1.30 23.51 -0.08
C LYS A 340 -2.70 22.88 -0.06
N LEU A 341 -2.91 21.87 0.77
CA LEU A 341 -4.22 21.28 1.05
C LEU A 341 -5.05 22.11 2.06
N GLY A 342 -4.50 23.21 2.59
CA GLY A 342 -5.16 24.03 3.62
C GLY A 342 -5.32 23.31 4.96
N VAL A 343 -4.59 22.22 5.18
CA VAL A 343 -4.61 21.44 6.43
C VAL A 343 -3.40 21.80 7.29
N GLY A 344 -3.53 22.91 8.03
CA GLY A 344 -2.63 23.28 9.13
C GLY A 344 -3.38 23.99 10.26
N PRO A 345 -2.91 23.91 11.53
CA PRO A 345 -1.89 23.02 12.07
C PRO A 345 -2.50 21.65 12.45
N HIS A 346 -1.62 20.67 12.61
CA HIS A 346 -1.91 19.28 12.97
C HIS A 346 -3.07 19.13 13.97
N MET A 347 -3.95 18.16 13.73
CA MET A 347 -4.94 17.77 14.73
C MET A 347 -4.24 17.55 16.08
N PRO A 348 -4.83 17.98 17.21
CA PRO A 348 -4.19 17.84 18.52
C PRO A 348 -3.74 16.40 18.72
N VAL A 349 -2.51 16.21 19.23
CA VAL A 349 -1.97 14.90 19.63
C VAL A 349 -3.04 14.18 20.43
N LEU A 350 -3.51 13.05 19.91
CA LEU A 350 -4.60 12.33 20.55
C LEU A 350 -4.01 11.52 21.71
N PRO A 351 -4.62 11.56 22.90
CA PRO A 351 -4.18 10.71 23.99
C PRO A 351 -4.23 9.25 23.52
N GLY A 352 -3.06 8.60 23.46
CA GLY A 352 -2.95 7.19 23.11
C GLY A 352 -3.59 6.35 24.20
N SER A 353 -4.76 5.81 23.93
CA SER A 353 -5.48 4.90 24.84
C SER A 353 -6.28 3.89 24.02
N ALA A 354 -5.64 3.26 23.03
CA ALA A 354 -6.29 2.18 22.28
C ALA A 354 -6.76 1.12 23.29
N TYR A 355 -8.07 0.90 23.35
CA TYR A 355 -8.64 -0.14 24.19
C TYR A 355 -8.11 -1.50 23.69
N PRO A 356 -7.69 -2.40 24.60
CA PRO A 356 -7.41 -3.78 24.21
C PRO A 356 -8.66 -4.35 23.52
N LEU A 357 -8.51 -4.83 22.29
CA LEU A 357 -9.63 -5.34 21.53
C LEU A 357 -10.22 -6.57 22.22
N ALA A 358 -11.50 -6.49 22.55
CA ALA A 358 -12.29 -7.65 22.88
C ALA A 358 -12.30 -8.61 21.68
N THR A 359 -11.91 -9.86 21.92
CA THR A 359 -12.14 -10.95 20.98
C THR A 359 -13.65 -11.15 20.77
N PRO A 360 -14.09 -11.89 19.74
CA PRO A 360 -15.51 -12.18 19.48
C PRO A 360 -16.29 -12.80 20.65
N THR A 361 -15.62 -13.17 21.75
CA THR A 361 -16.21 -13.71 22.99
C THR A 361 -16.38 -12.69 24.11
N GLY A 362 -16.08 -11.40 23.89
CA GLY A 362 -16.41 -10.32 24.83
C GLY A 362 -15.69 -10.39 26.19
N THR A 363 -14.54 -11.06 26.28
CA THR A 363 -13.79 -11.20 27.54
C THR A 363 -12.33 -10.81 27.37
N ASP A 364 -11.85 -9.92 28.26
CA ASP A 364 -10.46 -9.51 28.38
C ASP A 364 -9.62 -10.65 29.01
N PRO A 365 -8.60 -11.19 28.33
CA PRO A 365 -7.78 -12.30 28.83
C PRO A 365 -6.93 -11.93 30.07
N ASN A 366 -6.87 -10.66 30.47
CA ASN A 366 -6.14 -10.20 31.65
C ASN A 366 -7.02 -10.01 32.90
N THR A 367 -8.29 -10.42 32.85
CA THR A 367 -9.18 -10.45 34.02
C THR A 367 -8.71 -11.52 35.03
N GLY A 368 -7.70 -11.18 35.84
CA GLY A 368 -7.22 -12.01 36.94
C GLY A 368 -5.72 -11.97 37.23
N MET A 369 -4.88 -11.37 36.37
CA MET A 369 -3.44 -11.32 36.62
C MET A 369 -3.06 -10.13 37.50
N LYS A 370 -2.96 -10.37 38.82
CA LYS A 370 -2.22 -9.46 39.72
C LYS A 370 -0.74 -9.52 39.36
N GLN A 371 -0.16 -8.36 39.04
CA GLN A 371 1.29 -8.19 38.92
C GLN A 371 1.97 -8.66 40.21
N ALA A 372 2.79 -9.71 40.12
CA ALA A 372 3.77 -9.99 41.15
C ALA A 372 4.94 -9.02 40.97
N SER A 373 5.10 -8.12 41.93
CA SER A 373 6.25 -7.23 42.05
C SER A 373 7.54 -8.03 42.22
N ALA A 374 8.60 -7.48 41.62
CA ALA A 374 9.97 -8.01 41.58
C ALA A 374 10.56 -8.40 42.95
N GLN A 375 11.39 -9.45 42.92
CA GLN A 375 12.71 -9.49 43.55
C GLN A 375 13.70 -10.13 42.58
#